data_AF-A0A554KAE3-F1
#
_entry.id   AF-A0A554KAE3-F1
#
_cell.length_a   1.000
_cell.length_b   1.000
_cell.length_c   1.000
_cell.angle_alpha   90.00
_cell.angle_beta   90.00
_cell.angle_gamma   90.00
#
_symmetry.space_group_name_H-M   'P 1'
#
loop_
_entity.id
_entity.type
_entity.pdbx_description
1 polymer ?
#
loop_
_entity_poly.entity_id
_entity_poly.type
_entity_poly.pdbx_seq_one_letter_code
_entity_poly.pdbx_strand_id
1 'polypeptide(L)'
;MAAAVYTARKRLKTLLITGEFGGQSIVSDDIQNWIGEPHISGYDLAKKFEAHVRAFPDIVEIKNPELVTQVRSIKCAIETSSVALSSQDSDVRANATEDKRICDFEVKTDKGNIYEGKTVILTAGARRRKLNIPG
;
A
#
# COMPACT_ATOMS: atom_id res chain seq x y z
N MET A 1 -2.41 8.51 -2.15
CA MET A 1 -2.51 9.76 -1.35
C MET A 1 -3.65 9.70 -0.33
N ALA A 2 -4.92 9.51 -0.75
CA ALA A 2 -6.05 9.39 0.19
C ALA A 2 -5.82 8.34 1.29
N ALA A 3 -5.45 7.10 0.93
CA ALA A 3 -5.15 6.05 1.89
C ALA A 3 -4.12 6.48 2.97
N ALA A 4 -3.05 7.17 2.58
CA ALA A 4 -2.02 7.65 3.53
C ALA A 4 -2.58 8.66 4.53
N VAL A 5 -3.45 9.58 4.10
CA VAL A 5 -4.13 10.52 5.02
C VAL A 5 -5.04 9.76 6.00
N TYR A 6 -5.78 8.77 5.53
CA TYR A 6 -6.69 8.00 6.38
C TYR A 6 -5.94 7.12 7.38
N THR A 7 -4.83 6.48 6.98
CA THR A 7 -4.00 5.70 7.91
C THR A 7 -3.29 6.61 8.92
N ALA A 8 -2.82 7.78 8.48
CA ALA A 8 -2.24 8.80 9.37
C ALA A 8 -3.22 9.23 10.47
N ARG A 9 -4.47 9.54 10.10
CA ARG A 9 -5.52 9.93 11.05
C ARG A 9 -5.86 8.86 12.07
N LYS A 10 -5.63 7.58 11.74
CA LYS A 10 -5.77 6.45 12.64
C LYS A 10 -4.49 6.10 13.41
N ARG A 11 -3.44 6.91 13.27
CA ARG A 11 -2.13 6.72 13.90
C ARG A 11 -1.49 5.36 13.59
N LEU A 12 -1.71 4.85 12.38
CA LEU A 12 -1.02 3.66 11.90
C LEU A 12 0.32 4.07 11.30
N LYS A 13 1.42 3.44 11.76
CA LYS A 13 2.75 3.62 11.16
C LYS A 13 2.66 3.29 9.67
N THR A 14 2.80 4.30 8.82
CA THR A 14 2.49 4.19 7.39
C THR A 14 3.73 4.49 6.57
N LEU A 15 4.02 3.62 5.61
CA LEU A 15 5.00 3.87 4.55
C LEU A 15 4.26 4.10 3.23
N LEU A 16 4.46 5.25 2.61
CA LEU A 16 3.96 5.59 1.28
C LEU A 16 5.11 5.53 0.27
N ILE A 17 5.06 4.53 -0.62
CA ILE A 17 6.01 4.37 -1.73
C ILE A 17 5.31 4.85 -3.01
N THR A 18 5.90 5.81 -3.71
CA THR A 18 5.35 6.31 -4.97
C THR A 18 6.44 6.72 -5.94
N GLY A 19 6.23 6.45 -7.23
CA GLY A 19 7.10 6.96 -8.29
C GLY A 19 6.97 8.47 -8.43
N GLU A 20 5.74 8.96 -8.48
CA GLU A 20 5.42 10.39 -8.65
C GLU A 20 4.17 10.76 -7.84
N PHE A 21 4.06 12.02 -7.42
CA PHE A 21 2.82 12.56 -6.85
C PHE A 21 1.85 12.96 -7.97
N GLY A 22 0.55 12.95 -7.68
CA GLY A 22 -0.49 13.35 -8.64
C GLY A 22 -0.96 12.26 -9.60
N GLY A 23 -0.10 11.33 -10.01
CA GLY A 23 -0.48 10.24 -10.92
C GLY A 23 -1.08 10.74 -12.23
N GLN A 24 -2.17 10.13 -12.70
CA GLN A 24 -2.83 10.53 -13.96
C GLN A 24 -3.49 11.91 -13.90
N SER A 25 -3.72 12.48 -12.72
CA SER A 25 -4.35 13.79 -12.63
C SER A 25 -3.41 14.91 -13.09
N ILE A 26 -2.09 14.73 -13.03
CA ILE A 26 -1.12 15.80 -13.35
C ILE A 26 -1.17 16.24 -14.82
N VAL A 27 -1.68 15.39 -15.71
CA VAL A 27 -1.77 15.67 -17.16
C VAL A 27 -3.09 16.33 -17.58
N SER A 28 -3.96 16.64 -16.61
CA SER A 28 -5.19 17.38 -16.87
C SER A 28 -4.95 18.88 -16.68
N ASP A 29 -5.16 19.66 -17.74
CA ASP A 29 -5.00 21.12 -17.68
C ASP A 29 -6.09 21.77 -16.80
N ASP A 30 -7.32 21.26 -16.91
CA ASP A 30 -8.47 21.75 -16.15
C ASP A 30 -9.38 20.59 -15.68
N ILE A 31 -9.73 20.61 -14.40
CA ILE A 31 -10.63 19.69 -13.72
C ILE A 31 -11.78 20.50 -13.13
N GLN A 32 -13.00 20.28 -13.64
CA GLN A 32 -14.23 20.96 -13.20
C GLN A 32 -15.19 20.06 -12.42
N ASN A 33 -14.83 18.79 -12.24
CA ASN A 33 -15.67 17.79 -11.60
C ASN A 33 -15.15 17.35 -10.21
N TRP A 34 -14.30 18.18 -9.59
CA TRP A 34 -13.83 17.97 -8.22
C TRP A 34 -14.73 18.74 -7.24
N ILE A 35 -15.56 18.02 -6.48
CA ILE A 35 -16.48 18.65 -5.52
C ILE A 35 -15.68 19.48 -4.50
N GLY A 36 -16.05 20.76 -4.36
CA GLY A 36 -15.39 21.73 -3.50
C GLY A 36 -14.47 22.71 -4.23
N GLU A 37 -14.26 22.52 -5.53
CA GLU A 37 -13.43 23.40 -6.34
C GLU A 37 -14.04 23.51 -7.77
N PRO A 38 -14.62 24.66 -8.16
CA PRO A 38 -15.28 24.80 -9.46
C PRO A 38 -14.34 24.56 -10.65
N HIS A 39 -13.06 24.91 -10.50
CA HIS A 39 -12.02 24.74 -11.52
C HIS A 39 -10.67 24.58 -10.82
N ILE A 40 -9.90 23.54 -11.16
CA ILE A 40 -8.53 23.36 -10.69
C ILE A 40 -7.68 22.62 -11.70
N SER A 41 -6.42 23.04 -11.85
CA SER A 41 -5.48 22.30 -12.66
C SER A 41 -5.12 20.98 -12.00
N GLY A 42 -4.83 19.96 -12.80
CA GLY A 42 -4.37 18.67 -12.31
C GLY A 42 -3.09 18.76 -11.47
N TYR A 43 -2.20 19.68 -11.85
CA TYR A 43 -0.97 19.98 -11.13
C TYR A 43 -1.22 20.59 -9.75
N ASP A 44 -2.11 21.58 -9.65
CA ASP A 44 -2.43 22.21 -8.36
C ASP A 44 -3.18 21.25 -7.44
N LEU A 45 -4.06 20.43 -8.00
CA LEU A 45 -4.74 19.38 -7.25
C LEU A 45 -3.74 18.37 -6.66
N ALA A 46 -2.76 17.93 -7.47
CA ALA A 46 -1.68 17.06 -7.00
C ALA A 46 -0.85 17.68 -5.87
N LYS A 47 -0.50 18.96 -5.98
CA LYS A 47 0.18 19.71 -4.92
C LYS A 47 -0.64 19.79 -3.63
N LYS A 48 -1.95 20.07 -3.72
CA LYS A 48 -2.85 20.09 -2.56
C LYS A 48 -2.85 18.74 -1.86
N PHE A 49 -2.90 17.63 -2.61
CA PHE A 49 -2.84 16.29 -2.04
C PHE A 49 -1.49 15.95 -1.40
N GLU A 50 -0.39 16.31 -2.07
CA GLU A 50 0.96 16.10 -1.53
C GLU A 50 1.14 16.86 -0.21
N ALA A 51 0.74 18.14 -0.18
CA ALA A 51 0.80 18.97 1.03
C ALA A 51 0.00 18.35 2.18
N HIS A 52 -1.19 17.80 1.91
CA HIS A 52 -2.01 17.14 2.93
C HIS A 52 -1.35 15.87 3.47
N VAL A 53 -0.70 15.05 2.63
CA VAL A 53 0.05 13.89 3.12
C VAL A 53 1.25 14.32 3.95
N ARG A 54 1.99 15.34 3.50
CA ARG A 54 3.16 15.88 4.20
C ARG A 54 2.84 16.57 5.53
N ALA A 55 1.58 16.89 5.79
CA ALA A 55 1.12 17.43 7.08
C ALA A 55 1.22 16.40 8.24
N PHE A 56 1.50 15.13 7.95
CA PHE A 56 1.66 14.06 8.94
C PHE A 56 3.07 13.43 8.92
N PRO A 57 4.15 14.21 9.12
CA PRO A 57 5.52 13.74 8.97
C PRO A 57 5.96 12.72 10.03
N ASP A 58 5.27 12.70 11.18
CA ASP A 58 5.51 11.81 12.31
C ASP A 58 4.92 10.40 12.11
N ILE A 59 3.90 10.27 11.24
CA ILE A 59 3.16 9.01 11.04
C ILE A 59 3.40 8.42 9.65
N VAL A 60 3.58 9.27 8.62
CA VAL A 60 3.72 8.85 7.23
C VAL A 60 5.16 9.08 6.76
N GLU A 61 5.89 7.98 6.54
CA GLU A 61 7.15 8.01 5.84
C GLU A 61 6.90 7.96 4.32
N ILE A 62 7.54 8.84 3.56
CA ILE A 62 7.35 8.96 2.12
C ILE A 62 8.64 8.55 1.39
N LYS A 63 8.53 7.61 0.45
CA LYS A 63 9.59 7.24 -0.50
C LYS A 63 9.20 7.68 -1.90
N ASN A 64 9.91 8.67 -2.43
CA ASN A 64 9.71 9.24 -3.77
C ASN A 64 11.05 9.77 -4.34
N PRO A 65 11.40 9.50 -5.62
CA PRO A 65 10.67 8.63 -6.56
C PRO A 65 11.09 7.17 -6.34
N GLU A 66 10.15 6.26 -6.10
CA GLU A 66 10.46 4.83 -5.89
C GLU A 66 9.29 3.94 -6.35
N LEU A 67 9.58 2.85 -7.07
CA LEU A 67 8.57 1.95 -7.62
C LEU A 67 8.64 0.58 -6.96
N VAL A 68 7.48 0.05 -6.57
CA VAL A 68 7.38 -1.32 -6.08
C VAL A 68 7.44 -2.29 -7.27
N THR A 69 8.39 -3.23 -7.20
CA THR A 69 8.60 -4.26 -8.23
C THR A 69 7.98 -5.60 -7.84
N GLN A 70 7.93 -5.90 -6.55
CA GLN A 70 7.39 -7.16 -6.05
C GLN A 70 6.74 -7.02 -4.67
N VAL A 71 5.61 -7.72 -4.49
CA VAL A 71 4.96 -7.92 -3.17
C VAL A 71 4.83 -9.41 -2.93
N ARG A 72 5.24 -9.89 -1.75
CA ARG A 72 5.11 -11.29 -1.32
C ARG A 72 4.36 -11.36 0.01
N SER A 73 3.50 -12.35 0.18
CA SER A 73 2.92 -12.66 1.49
C SER A 73 3.86 -13.54 2.30
N ILE A 74 4.00 -13.20 3.58
CA ILE A 74 4.75 -13.98 4.57
C ILE A 74 3.70 -14.76 5.37
N LYS A 75 3.83 -16.09 5.36
CA LYS A 75 2.96 -16.98 6.14
C LYS A 75 3.35 -16.93 7.61
N CYS A 76 2.37 -17.08 8.49
CA CYS A 76 2.64 -17.23 9.91
C CYS A 76 3.43 -18.51 10.18
N ALA A 77 4.53 -18.40 10.92
CA ALA A 77 5.13 -19.57 11.54
C ALA A 77 4.19 -19.99 12.69
N ILE A 78 3.70 -21.23 12.63
CA ILE A 78 3.04 -21.82 13.79
C ILE A 78 4.18 -22.18 14.75
N GLU A 79 4.34 -21.41 15.82
CA GLU A 79 5.16 -21.83 16.95
C GLU A 79 4.50 -23.06 17.56
N THR A 80 4.95 -24.25 17.17
CA THR A 80 4.74 -25.45 17.99
C THR A 80 5.60 -25.29 19.23
N SER A 81 5.09 -24.58 20.23
CA SER A 81 5.59 -24.72 21.59
C SER A 81 5.46 -26.19 21.97
N SER A 82 6.61 -26.82 22.16
CA SER A 82 6.75 -28.23 22.50
C SER A 82 6.12 -28.52 23.86
N VAL A 83 4.82 -28.80 23.88
CA VAL A 83 4.19 -29.54 24.97
C VAL A 83 4.21 -31.00 24.56
N ALA A 84 5.25 -31.72 25.00
CA ALA A 84 5.25 -33.16 24.99
C ALA A 84 4.18 -33.65 25.97
N LEU A 85 3.00 -33.99 25.46
CA LEU A 85 2.00 -34.75 26.21
C LEU A 85 2.10 -36.21 25.79
N SER A 86 2.57 -36.99 26.75
CA SER A 86 2.58 -38.45 26.77
C SER A 86 1.16 -39.01 26.72
N SER A 87 1.01 -40.05 25.90
CA SER A 87 0.12 -41.22 26.06
C SER A 87 -1.39 -41.01 26.30
N GLN A 88 -2.16 -41.58 25.36
CA GLN A 88 -3.51 -42.15 25.49
C GLN A 88 -4.68 -41.15 25.57
N ASP A 89 -5.27 -40.85 24.42
CA ASP A 89 -6.73 -41.05 24.22
C ASP A 89 -7.09 -40.97 22.73
N SER A 90 -7.74 -42.03 22.26
CA SER A 90 -8.30 -42.19 20.93
C SER A 90 -9.68 -41.51 20.87
N ASP A 91 -9.75 -40.30 20.33
CA ASP A 91 -10.90 -39.74 19.58
C ASP A 91 -10.91 -38.21 19.63
N VAL A 92 -10.06 -37.58 18.81
CA VAL A 92 -10.41 -36.28 18.22
C VAL A 92 -9.85 -36.28 16.80
N ARG A 93 -10.74 -36.39 15.81
CA ARG A 93 -10.42 -36.06 14.41
C ARG A 93 -9.98 -34.59 14.37
N ALA A 94 -8.67 -34.36 14.45
CA ALA A 94 -8.07 -33.08 14.16
C ALA A 94 -8.25 -32.77 12.67
N ASN A 95 -9.39 -32.18 12.32
CA ASN A 95 -9.54 -31.46 11.05
C ASN A 95 -8.75 -30.16 11.17
N ALA A 96 -7.42 -30.27 11.11
CA ALA A 96 -6.56 -29.13 10.83
C ALA A 96 -6.69 -28.81 9.34
N THR A 97 -7.74 -28.07 8.97
CA THR A 97 -7.62 -27.20 7.80
C THR A 97 -6.45 -26.28 8.09
N GLU A 98 -5.28 -26.58 7.50
CA GLU A 98 -4.08 -25.76 7.57
C GLU A 98 -4.46 -24.30 7.42
N ASP A 99 -4.37 -23.59 8.53
CA ASP A 99 -4.79 -22.20 8.60
C ASP A 99 -3.72 -21.37 7.89
N LYS A 100 -3.91 -21.17 6.58
CA LYS A 100 -3.04 -20.37 5.68
C LYS A 100 -3.13 -18.88 6.02
N ARG A 101 -2.97 -18.52 7.29
CA ARG A 101 -2.95 -17.13 7.73
C ARG A 101 -1.71 -16.44 7.21
N ILE A 102 -1.93 -15.31 6.54
CA ILE A 102 -0.89 -14.36 6.16
C ILE A 102 -0.63 -13.49 7.38
N CYS A 103 0.63 -13.43 7.81
CA CYS A 103 1.03 -12.62 8.95
C CYS A 103 1.47 -11.23 8.50
N ASP A 104 2.34 -11.19 7.49
CA ASP A 104 2.96 -9.96 7.01
C ASP A 104 3.13 -9.99 5.48
N PHE A 105 3.57 -8.88 4.92
CA PHE A 105 3.94 -8.72 3.52
C PHE A 105 5.35 -8.16 3.41
N GLU A 106 6.11 -8.73 2.47
CA GLU A 106 7.38 -8.19 2.01
C GLU A 106 7.15 -7.39 0.72
N VAL A 107 7.72 -6.18 0.64
CA VAL A 107 7.62 -5.28 -0.51
C VAL A 107 9.02 -4.91 -0.96
N LYS A 108 9.35 -5.23 -2.22
CA LYS A 108 10.63 -4.87 -2.87
C LYS A 108 10.45 -3.73 -3.86
N THR A 109 11.45 -2.86 -3.93
CA THR A 109 11.44 -1.72 -4.84
C THR A 109 12.50 -1.80 -5.93
N ASP A 110 12.37 -0.95 -6.94
CA ASP A 110 13.34 -0.76 -8.03
C ASP A 110 14.69 -0.24 -7.54
N LYS A 111 14.73 0.42 -6.39
CA LYS A 111 15.95 0.86 -5.71
C LYS A 111 16.64 -0.23 -4.87
N GLY A 112 16.08 -1.44 -4.84
CA GLY A 112 16.62 -2.56 -4.06
C GLY A 112 16.28 -2.52 -2.57
N ASN A 113 15.43 -1.58 -2.12
CA ASN A 113 14.95 -1.56 -0.74
C ASN A 113 13.91 -2.66 -0.52
N ILE A 114 13.90 -3.20 0.70
CA ILE A 114 12.93 -4.20 1.14
C ILE A 114 12.23 -3.66 2.38
N TYR A 115 10.90 -3.69 2.38
CA TYR A 115 10.06 -3.24 3.47
C TYR A 115 9.11 -4.35 3.89
N GLU A 116 8.78 -4.40 5.18
CA GLU A 116 7.81 -5.33 5.72
C GLU A 116 6.64 -4.58 6.37
N GLY A 117 5.44 -5.14 6.24
CA GLY A 117 4.26 -4.60 6.88
C GLY A 117 3.10 -5.58 6.96
N LYS A 118 2.27 -5.43 7.99
CA LYS A 118 1.09 -6.27 8.23
C LYS A 118 0.03 -6.16 7.13
N THR A 119 -0.05 -4.99 6.50
CA THR A 119 -1.08 -4.67 5.51
C THR A 119 -0.46 -3.88 4.36
N VAL A 120 -0.86 -4.21 3.13
CA VAL A 120 -0.48 -3.48 1.91
C VAL A 120 -1.74 -2.94 1.25
N ILE A 121 -1.72 -1.66 0.85
CA ILE A 121 -2.77 -1.03 0.04
C ILE A 121 -2.17 -0.71 -1.33
N LEU A 122 -2.67 -1.37 -2.38
CA LEU A 122 -2.19 -1.17 -3.75
C LEU A 122 -3.00 -0.07 -4.44
N THR A 123 -2.33 1.04 -4.78
CA THR A 123 -2.94 2.18 -5.48
C THR A 123 -2.12 2.62 -6.70
N ALA A 124 -1.61 1.65 -7.47
CA ALA A 124 -0.71 1.93 -8.61
C ALA A 124 -1.41 2.59 -9.82
N GLY A 125 -2.74 2.63 -9.84
CA GLY A 125 -3.51 3.17 -10.94
C GLY A 125 -3.37 2.36 -12.23
N ALA A 126 -3.62 2.99 -13.37
CA ALA A 126 -3.50 2.40 -14.69
C ALA A 126 -2.87 3.41 -15.67
N ARG A 127 -2.36 2.91 -16.80
CA ARG A 127 -1.85 3.74 -17.89
C ARG A 127 -2.82 3.71 -19.07
N ARG A 128 -3.10 4.88 -19.66
CA ARG A 128 -3.89 4.96 -20.90
C ARG A 128 -3.08 4.39 -22.07
N ARG A 129 -3.74 3.60 -22.93
CA ARG A 129 -3.14 3.11 -24.18
C ARG A 129 -2.92 4.29 -25.14
N LYS A 130 -1.68 4.48 -25.59
CA LYS A 130 -1.34 5.53 -26.56
C LYS A 130 -1.79 5.15 -27.97
N LEU A 131 -2.19 6.16 -28.75
CA LEU A 131 -2.63 5.98 -30.13
C LEU A 131 -1.44 5.82 -31.11
N ASN A 132 -0.22 6.13 -30.67
CA ASN A 132 1.04 6.01 -31.43
C ASN A 132 1.01 6.70 -32.82
N ILE A 133 0.22 7.76 -32.95
CA ILE A 133 0.23 8.63 -34.13
C ILE A 133 0.98 9.92 -33.81
N PRO A 134 1.75 10.48 -34.75
CA PRO A 134 2.32 11.82 -34.62
C PRO A 134 1.20 12.87 -34.44
N GLY A 135 1.43 13.84 -33.56
CA GLY A 135 0.51 14.94 -33.27
C GLY A 135 0.84 16.19 -34.07
#